data_AF-W4L5V7-F1
#
_entry.id   AF-W4L5V7-F1
#
_cell.length_a   1.000
_cell.length_b   1.000
_cell.length_c   1.000
_cell.angle_alpha   90.00
_cell.angle_beta   90.00
_cell.angle_gamma   90.00
#
_symmetry.space_group_name_H-M   'P 1'
#
loop_
_entity.id
_entity.type
_entity.pdbx_description
1 polymer ?
#
loop_
_entity_poly.entity_id
_entity_poly.type
_entity_poly.pdbx_seq_one_letter_code
_entity_poly.pdbx_strand_id
1 'polypeptide(L)'
;MEFGVCVATKVDEIGYITHAENLGYSHAWIADSQMIWSDCYAVLALAAQQTRTMKLGTGVAIAGTRIAPVTAHSIATINRLAPGRTFLGIGTGNTAMRIMGHKPLRLKEFAHDLRVIRALLQGEEVEFTWRGQTSMIKLMMPELDFIDIEHPIPIYVSGFGPKAQALAGEYGMVGDVNPASAGFYGAVFAQCHLWC
;
A
#
# COMPACT_ATOMS: atom_id res chain seq x y z
N MET A 1 19.21 -13.47 0.72
CA MET A 1 18.64 -12.38 1.53
C MET A 1 18.24 -11.28 0.55
N GLU A 2 17.01 -10.79 0.63
CA GLU A 2 16.49 -9.72 -0.24
C GLU A 2 16.53 -8.39 0.51
N PHE A 3 16.88 -7.29 -0.17
CA PHE A 3 16.95 -5.95 0.43
C PHE A 3 16.02 -4.99 -0.31
N GLY A 4 15.30 -4.16 0.44
CA GLY A 4 14.42 -3.13 -0.11
C GLY A 4 14.77 -1.73 0.39
N VAL A 5 14.31 -0.72 -0.34
CA VAL A 5 14.40 0.70 0.03
C VAL A 5 13.01 1.26 0.35
N CYS A 6 12.91 2.10 1.39
CA CYS A 6 11.72 2.90 1.64
C CYS A 6 11.95 4.30 1.04
N VAL A 7 10.98 4.75 0.25
CA VAL A 7 11.13 5.95 -0.58
C VAL A 7 10.15 7.00 -0.08
N ALA A 8 10.66 8.17 0.29
CA ALA A 8 9.84 9.35 0.49
C ALA A 8 9.21 9.74 -0.85
N THR A 9 7.89 9.81 -0.91
CA THR A 9 7.18 9.88 -2.18
C THR A 9 7.22 11.29 -2.74
N LYS A 10 8.14 11.51 -3.68
CA LYS A 10 8.34 12.78 -4.39
C LYS A 10 8.37 12.51 -5.90
N VAL A 11 7.38 13.07 -6.61
CA VAL A 11 7.07 12.70 -8.01
C VAL A 11 8.16 13.04 -9.02
N ASP A 12 9.00 14.03 -8.72
CA ASP A 12 10.11 14.49 -9.55
C ASP A 12 11.47 13.82 -9.22
N GLU A 13 11.53 12.93 -8.22
CA GLU A 13 12.76 12.24 -7.78
C GLU A 13 12.78 10.73 -8.09
N ILE A 14 12.14 10.30 -9.18
CA ILE A 14 12.04 8.87 -9.57
C ILE A 14 13.41 8.21 -9.81
N GLY A 15 14.42 8.98 -10.20
CA GLY A 15 15.78 8.49 -10.43
C GLY A 15 16.42 7.78 -9.23
N TYR A 16 15.94 8.06 -8.01
CA TYR A 16 16.38 7.32 -6.82
C TYR A 16 16.02 5.83 -6.89
N ILE A 17 14.85 5.50 -7.42
CA ILE A 17 14.34 4.11 -7.50
C ILE A 17 15.14 3.32 -8.54
N THR A 18 15.43 3.93 -9.70
CA THR A 18 16.26 3.30 -10.74
C THR A 18 17.70 3.12 -10.29
N HIS A 19 18.24 4.09 -9.54
CA HIS A 19 19.55 3.95 -8.93
C HIS A 19 19.59 2.79 -7.92
N ALA A 20 18.57 2.65 -7.07
CA ALA A 20 18.46 1.52 -6.15
C ALA A 20 18.37 0.18 -6.89
N GLU A 21 17.62 0.10 -7.99
CA GLU A 21 17.58 -1.11 -8.84
C GLU A 21 18.96 -1.49 -9.36
N ASN A 22 19.72 -0.53 -9.88
CA ASN A 22 21.07 -0.76 -10.40
C ASN A 22 22.07 -1.20 -9.33
N LEU A 23 21.83 -0.85 -8.06
CA LEU A 23 22.61 -1.32 -6.91
C LEU A 23 22.20 -2.71 -6.41
N GLY A 24 21.16 -3.32 -7.01
CA GLY A 24 20.70 -4.67 -6.68
C GLY A 24 19.65 -4.74 -5.57
N TYR A 25 19.02 -3.63 -5.19
CA TYR A 25 17.84 -3.68 -4.32
C TYR A 25 16.66 -4.33 -5.05
N SER A 26 15.92 -5.16 -4.35
CA SER A 26 14.83 -5.96 -4.93
C SER A 26 13.45 -5.34 -4.74
N HIS A 27 13.25 -4.47 -3.75
CA HIS A 27 11.95 -3.85 -3.46
C HIS A 27 12.05 -2.34 -3.26
N ALA A 28 11.11 -1.59 -3.81
CA ALA A 28 10.87 -0.19 -3.48
C ALA A 28 9.51 -0.02 -2.81
N TRP A 29 9.54 0.46 -1.57
CA TRP A 29 8.38 0.70 -0.72
C TRP A 29 8.04 2.19 -0.75
N ILE A 30 7.01 2.54 -1.51
CA ILE A 30 6.61 3.93 -1.77
C ILE A 30 5.69 4.43 -0.66
N ALA A 31 6.17 5.36 0.16
CA ALA A 31 5.47 5.77 1.37
C ALA A 31 4.16 6.54 1.06
N ASP A 32 3.10 6.32 1.83
CA ASP A 32 1.83 7.01 1.67
C ASP A 32 1.53 7.86 2.92
N SER A 33 1.38 9.17 2.73
CA SER A 33 0.92 10.09 3.78
C SER A 33 0.39 11.36 3.14
N GLN A 34 -0.94 11.41 3.02
CA GLN A 34 -1.66 12.59 2.55
C GLN A 34 -1.30 13.78 3.44
N MET A 35 -1.19 14.97 2.83
CA MET A 35 -0.71 16.22 3.44
C MET A 35 0.81 16.37 3.58
N ILE A 36 1.62 15.33 3.30
CA ILE A 36 3.09 15.40 3.38
C ILE A 36 3.73 15.11 2.02
N TRP A 37 3.39 13.96 1.43
CA TRP A 37 4.08 13.44 0.26
C TRP A 37 3.22 13.51 -1.01
N SER A 38 3.85 13.32 -2.17
CA SER A 38 3.16 13.10 -3.44
C SER A 38 2.29 11.84 -3.39
N ASP A 39 1.37 11.69 -4.35
CA ASP A 39 0.54 10.48 -4.44
C ASP A 39 1.39 9.23 -4.72
N CYS A 40 1.24 8.20 -3.88
CA CYS A 40 2.03 6.97 -3.96
C CYS A 40 1.76 6.16 -5.24
N TYR A 41 0.53 6.14 -5.76
CA TYR A 41 0.21 5.40 -6.99
C TYR A 41 0.76 6.12 -8.23
N ALA A 42 0.77 7.46 -8.24
CA ALA A 42 1.43 8.23 -9.30
C ALA A 42 2.94 7.92 -9.36
N VAL A 43 3.62 7.91 -8.21
CA VAL A 43 5.04 7.56 -8.14
C VAL A 43 5.28 6.10 -8.53
N LEU A 44 4.41 5.18 -8.10
CA LEU A 44 4.48 3.78 -8.51
C LEU A 44 4.34 3.61 -10.03
N ALA A 45 3.45 4.34 -10.68
CA ALA A 45 3.29 4.29 -12.13
C ALA A 45 4.54 4.77 -12.87
N LEU A 46 5.16 5.85 -12.39
CA LEU A 46 6.43 6.34 -12.94
C LEU A 46 7.58 5.35 -12.70
N ALA A 47 7.67 4.80 -11.49
CA ALA A 47 8.66 3.79 -11.12
C ALA A 47 8.51 2.53 -11.98
N ALA A 48 7.28 2.08 -12.23
CA ALA A 48 6.98 0.91 -13.06
C ALA A 48 7.52 1.06 -14.49
N GLN A 49 7.43 2.27 -15.05
CA GLN A 49 7.94 2.61 -16.38
C GLN A 49 9.48 2.76 -16.42
N GLN A 50 10.10 3.18 -15.31
CA GLN A 50 11.53 3.46 -15.28
C GLN A 50 12.39 2.28 -14.78
N THR A 51 11.77 1.24 -14.22
CA THR A 51 12.44 0.05 -13.68
C THR A 51 12.11 -1.21 -14.47
N ARG A 52 12.95 -2.24 -14.38
CA ARG A 52 12.79 -3.49 -15.14
C ARG A 52 12.52 -4.71 -14.27
N THR A 53 13.14 -4.80 -13.11
CA THR A 53 13.14 -5.98 -12.23
C THR A 53 12.74 -5.66 -10.80
N MET A 54 12.84 -4.40 -10.38
CA MET A 54 12.42 -3.91 -9.07
C MET A 54 10.97 -4.28 -8.80
N LYS A 55 10.71 -4.86 -7.63
CA LYS A 55 9.36 -5.03 -7.10
C LYS A 55 8.89 -3.72 -6.47
N LEU A 56 7.68 -3.29 -6.80
CA LEU A 56 7.14 -1.99 -6.48
C LEU A 56 5.87 -2.14 -5.67
N GLY A 57 5.76 -1.37 -4.59
CA GLY A 57 4.54 -1.39 -3.80
C GLY A 57 4.46 -0.28 -2.78
N THR A 58 3.30 -0.16 -2.17
CA THR A 58 3.03 0.87 -1.17
C THR A 58 3.69 0.52 0.16
N GLY A 59 4.27 1.52 0.84
CA GLY A 59 4.97 1.38 2.13
C GLY A 59 4.53 2.39 3.19
N VAL A 60 3.29 2.40 3.66
CA VAL A 60 2.15 1.54 3.31
C VAL A 60 0.96 2.39 2.91
N ALA A 61 0.11 1.90 2.01
CA ALA A 61 -1.16 2.49 1.67
C ALA A 61 -2.05 2.62 2.91
N ILE A 62 -2.88 3.65 2.92
CA ILE A 62 -3.68 4.00 4.09
C ILE A 62 -5.15 3.62 3.84
N ALA A 63 -5.62 2.59 4.55
CA ALA A 63 -7.01 2.12 4.43
C ALA A 63 -8.05 3.22 4.73
N GLY A 64 -7.71 4.15 5.63
CA GLY A 64 -8.59 5.26 6.00
C GLY A 64 -8.74 6.36 4.95
N THR A 65 -7.88 6.43 3.93
CA THR A 65 -7.91 7.51 2.91
C THR A 65 -8.43 7.04 1.56
N ARG A 66 -8.38 5.74 1.27
CA ARG A 66 -8.96 5.13 0.07
C ARG A 66 -9.76 3.89 0.45
N ILE A 67 -11.05 3.90 0.10
CA ILE A 67 -11.93 2.75 0.34
C ILE A 67 -11.40 1.48 -0.33
N ALA A 68 -11.71 0.32 0.25
CA ALA A 68 -11.18 -0.97 -0.19
C ALA A 68 -11.24 -1.22 -1.72
N PRO A 69 -12.36 -0.97 -2.44
CA PRO A 69 -12.40 -1.19 -3.88
C PRO A 69 -11.47 -0.27 -4.68
N VAL A 70 -11.29 0.98 -4.22
CA VAL A 70 -10.37 1.94 -4.87
C VAL A 70 -8.93 1.50 -4.67
N THR A 71 -8.58 1.04 -3.48
CA THR A 71 -7.24 0.52 -3.16
C THR A 71 -6.91 -0.72 -4.00
N ALA A 72 -7.84 -1.68 -4.09
CA ALA A 72 -7.69 -2.89 -4.90
C ALA A 72 -7.52 -2.55 -6.39
N HIS A 73 -8.38 -1.69 -6.93
CA HIS A 73 -8.30 -1.28 -8.34
C HIS A 73 -6.99 -0.54 -8.63
N SER A 74 -6.58 0.41 -7.77
CA SER A 74 -5.37 1.21 -7.97
C SER A 74 -4.11 0.36 -8.02
N ILE A 75 -3.96 -0.62 -7.11
CA ILE A 75 -2.78 -1.49 -7.13
C ILE A 75 -2.81 -2.47 -8.30
N ALA A 76 -3.98 -2.96 -8.72
CA ALA A 76 -4.12 -3.79 -9.91
C ALA A 76 -3.79 -3.00 -11.20
N THR A 77 -4.06 -1.70 -11.25
CA THR A 77 -3.59 -0.81 -12.33
C THR A 77 -2.06 -0.71 -12.35
N ILE A 78 -1.40 -0.60 -11.19
CA ILE A 78 0.07 -0.61 -11.13
C ILE A 78 0.62 -1.96 -11.59
N ASN A 79 -0.02 -3.07 -11.20
CA ASN A 79 0.36 -4.40 -11.64
C ASN A 79 0.28 -4.53 -13.16
N ARG A 80 -0.67 -3.86 -13.83
CA ARG A 80 -0.73 -3.82 -15.29
C ARG A 80 0.48 -3.15 -15.94
N LEU A 81 1.09 -2.17 -15.26
CA LEU A 81 2.31 -1.48 -15.70
C LEU A 81 3.58 -2.27 -15.34
N ALA A 82 3.54 -3.06 -14.26
CA ALA A 82 4.65 -3.89 -13.79
C ALA A 82 4.17 -5.31 -13.43
N PRO A 83 3.80 -6.14 -14.43
CA PRO A 83 3.21 -7.46 -14.19
C PRO A 83 4.12 -8.36 -13.36
N GLY A 84 3.58 -8.94 -12.29
CA GLY A 84 4.31 -9.83 -11.37
C GLY A 84 5.38 -9.14 -10.51
N ARG A 85 5.52 -7.81 -10.62
CA ARG A 85 6.46 -7.00 -9.84
C ARG A 85 5.74 -6.06 -8.87
N THR A 86 4.45 -6.23 -8.63
CA THR A 86 3.67 -5.32 -7.79
C THR A 86 3.25 -5.98 -6.48
N PHE A 87 3.28 -5.23 -5.38
CA PHE A 87 2.74 -5.66 -4.08
C PHE A 87 1.99 -4.52 -3.37
N LEU A 88 1.09 -4.86 -2.46
CA LEU A 88 0.32 -3.92 -1.65
C LEU A 88 0.75 -3.98 -0.19
N GLY A 89 1.55 -3.01 0.28
CA GLY A 89 1.68 -2.78 1.72
C GLY A 89 0.55 -1.88 2.21
N ILE A 90 -0.19 -2.28 3.25
CA ILE A 90 -1.35 -1.52 3.75
C ILE A 90 -1.39 -1.45 5.28
N GLY A 91 -1.87 -0.34 5.82
CA GLY A 91 -2.02 -0.13 7.26
C GLY A 91 -3.17 0.81 7.63
N THR A 92 -3.36 1.01 8.94
CA THR A 92 -4.49 1.78 9.52
C THR A 92 -4.34 3.30 9.42
N GLY A 93 -3.20 3.81 8.95
CA GLY A 93 -3.01 5.24 8.65
C GLY A 93 -2.59 6.13 9.82
N ASN A 94 -1.60 5.73 10.61
CA ASN A 94 -1.20 6.44 11.83
C ASN A 94 -0.96 7.96 11.64
N THR A 95 -0.11 8.33 10.68
CA THR A 95 0.31 9.72 10.43
C THR A 95 -0.75 10.53 9.69
N ALA A 96 -1.16 10.07 8.50
CA ALA A 96 -2.09 10.83 7.65
C ALA A 96 -3.44 11.09 8.33
N MET A 97 -4.01 10.09 9.02
CA MET A 97 -5.30 10.27 9.70
C MET A 97 -5.18 11.32 10.80
N ARG A 98 -4.11 11.29 11.61
CA ARG A 98 -3.93 12.25 12.71
C ARG A 98 -3.70 13.67 12.23
N ILE A 99 -2.94 13.87 11.17
CA ILE A 99 -2.73 15.20 10.57
C ILE A 99 -4.06 15.80 10.09
N MET A 100 -4.95 14.96 9.58
CA MET A 100 -6.31 15.37 9.20
C MET A 100 -7.29 15.45 10.39
N GLY A 101 -6.82 15.32 11.64
CA GLY A 101 -7.68 15.40 12.83
C GLY A 101 -8.52 14.14 13.12
N HIS A 102 -8.21 13.02 12.48
CA HIS A 102 -8.92 11.76 12.62
C HIS A 102 -8.09 10.70 13.37
N LYS A 103 -8.78 9.71 13.94
CA LYS A 103 -8.12 8.52 14.50
C LYS A 103 -7.78 7.54 13.38
N PRO A 104 -6.69 6.74 13.53
CA PRO A 104 -6.46 5.60 12.65
C PRO A 104 -7.65 4.64 12.64
N LEU A 105 -7.79 3.90 11.55
CA LEU A 105 -8.89 2.97 11.35
C LEU A 105 -8.94 1.91 12.45
N ARG A 106 -10.13 1.57 12.96
CA ARG A 106 -10.24 0.52 13.99
C ARG A 106 -9.95 -0.83 13.35
N LEU A 107 -9.43 -1.75 14.16
CA LEU A 107 -8.99 -3.06 13.66
C LEU A 107 -10.11 -3.86 12.96
N LYS A 108 -11.35 -3.74 13.42
CA LYS A 108 -12.53 -4.37 12.78
C LYS A 108 -12.82 -3.81 11.39
N GLU A 109 -12.71 -2.48 11.24
CA GLU A 109 -12.90 -1.80 9.95
C GLU A 109 -11.75 -2.17 9.01
N PHE A 110 -10.52 -2.22 9.52
CA PHE A 110 -9.37 -2.63 8.74
C PHE A 110 -9.46 -4.09 8.27
N ALA A 111 -9.92 -5.01 9.11
CA ALA A 111 -10.17 -6.40 8.72
C ALA A 111 -11.25 -6.51 7.62
N HIS A 112 -12.31 -5.68 7.70
CA HIS A 112 -13.30 -5.60 6.63
C HIS A 112 -12.68 -5.18 5.30
N ASP A 113 -11.84 -4.13 5.31
CA ASP A 113 -11.16 -3.64 4.12
C ASP A 113 -10.21 -4.69 3.54
N LEU A 114 -9.42 -5.38 4.38
CA LEU A 114 -8.50 -6.44 3.95
C LEU A 114 -9.25 -7.59 3.27
N ARG A 115 -10.38 -8.03 3.83
CA ARG A 115 -11.23 -9.07 3.22
C ARG A 115 -11.72 -8.65 1.83
N VAL A 116 -12.21 -7.42 1.70
CA VAL A 116 -12.73 -6.90 0.42
C VAL A 116 -11.60 -6.76 -0.60
N ILE A 117 -10.46 -6.17 -0.22
CA ILE A 117 -9.31 -6.01 -1.10
C ILE A 117 -8.83 -7.37 -1.61
N ARG A 118 -8.64 -8.34 -0.70
CA ARG A 118 -8.17 -9.67 -1.05
C ARG A 118 -9.10 -10.36 -2.05
N ALA A 119 -10.41 -10.39 -1.76
CA ALA A 119 -11.39 -11.00 -2.66
C ALA A 119 -11.39 -10.36 -4.05
N LEU A 120 -11.36 -9.02 -4.12
CA LEU A 120 -11.31 -8.32 -5.41
C LEU A 120 -10.03 -8.62 -6.19
N LEU A 121 -8.87 -8.64 -5.53
CA LEU A 121 -7.58 -8.98 -6.16
C LEU A 121 -7.51 -10.45 -6.59
N GLN A 122 -8.35 -11.32 -6.05
CA GLN A 122 -8.53 -12.71 -6.50
C GLN A 122 -9.59 -12.85 -7.61
N GLY A 123 -10.18 -11.74 -8.07
CA GLY A 123 -11.25 -11.76 -9.09
C GLY A 123 -12.59 -12.27 -8.55
N GLU A 124 -12.75 -12.35 -7.24
CA GLU A 124 -13.96 -12.82 -6.57
C GLU A 124 -15.00 -11.71 -6.41
N GLU A 125 -16.26 -12.13 -6.30
CA GLU A 125 -17.35 -11.22 -5.90
C GLU A 125 -17.43 -11.17 -4.37
N VAL A 126 -17.63 -9.97 -3.82
CA VAL A 126 -17.58 -9.76 -2.37
C VAL A 126 -18.62 -8.73 -1.91
N GLU A 127 -19.22 -8.97 -0.75
CA GLU A 127 -20.09 -7.98 -0.11
C GLU A 127 -19.27 -6.77 0.38
N PHE A 128 -19.68 -5.55 0.02
CA PHE A 128 -19.06 -4.31 0.47
C PHE A 128 -20.12 -3.31 0.93
N THR A 129 -19.86 -2.65 2.07
CA THR A 129 -20.74 -1.63 2.61
C THR A 129 -20.10 -0.25 2.45
N TRP A 130 -20.77 0.65 1.74
CA TRP A 130 -20.34 2.03 1.55
C TRP A 130 -21.49 3.00 1.77
N ARG A 131 -21.26 4.02 2.60
CA ARG A 131 -22.27 5.05 2.95
C ARG A 131 -23.62 4.46 3.41
N GLY A 132 -23.58 3.36 4.15
CA GLY A 132 -24.76 2.68 4.68
C GLY A 132 -25.48 1.77 3.68
N GLN A 133 -25.00 1.65 2.45
CA GLN A 133 -25.52 0.71 1.46
C GLN A 133 -24.57 -0.49 1.30
N THR A 134 -25.14 -1.69 1.34
CA THR A 134 -24.42 -2.95 1.15
C THR A 134 -24.76 -3.54 -0.22
N SER A 135 -23.74 -3.96 -0.97
CA SER A 135 -23.94 -4.57 -2.29
C SER A 135 -22.81 -5.57 -2.58
N MET A 136 -23.11 -6.56 -3.42
CA MET A 136 -22.08 -7.44 -4.00
C MET A 136 -21.32 -6.64 -5.06
N ILE A 137 -19.99 -6.68 -4.99
CA ILE A 137 -19.11 -5.99 -5.92
C ILE A 137 -18.05 -6.96 -6.47
N LYS A 138 -17.62 -6.72 -7.70
CA LYS A 138 -16.53 -7.42 -8.38
C LYS A 138 -15.81 -6.45 -9.31
N LEU A 139 -14.54 -6.70 -9.61
CA LEU A 139 -13.83 -5.98 -10.66
C LEU A 139 -14.44 -6.35 -12.03
N MET A 140 -14.84 -5.34 -12.80
CA MET A 140 -15.56 -5.52 -14.06
C MET A 140 -14.62 -5.47 -15.27
N MET A 141 -15.04 -6.12 -16.35
CA MET A 141 -14.33 -6.17 -17.64
C MET A 141 -12.84 -6.58 -17.53
N PRO A 142 -12.51 -7.67 -16.80
CA PRO A 142 -11.13 -8.13 -16.68
C PRO A 142 -10.47 -8.42 -18.04
N GLU A 143 -11.26 -8.78 -19.06
CA GLU A 143 -10.82 -9.08 -20.42
C GLU A 143 -10.33 -7.88 -21.25
N LEU A 144 -10.50 -6.65 -20.75
CA LEU A 144 -10.10 -5.43 -21.44
C LEU A 144 -8.74 -4.88 -20.97
N ASP A 145 -8.03 -5.62 -20.12
CA ASP A 145 -6.65 -5.33 -19.69
C ASP A 145 -6.43 -3.93 -19.07
N PHE A 146 -7.47 -3.31 -18.50
CA PHE A 146 -7.35 -2.04 -17.78
C PHE A 146 -6.54 -2.16 -16.48
N ILE A 147 -6.55 -3.36 -15.90
CA ILE A 147 -5.86 -3.75 -14.68
C ILE A 147 -5.29 -5.15 -14.86
N ASP A 148 -4.38 -5.57 -13.99
CA ASP A 148 -3.86 -6.94 -13.96
C ASP A 148 -4.07 -7.55 -12.57
N ILE A 149 -4.92 -8.57 -12.53
CA ILE A 149 -5.14 -9.44 -11.37
C ILE A 149 -4.77 -10.90 -11.68
N GLU A 150 -4.29 -11.19 -12.89
CA GLU A 150 -3.84 -12.53 -13.27
C GLU A 150 -2.47 -12.81 -12.63
N HIS A 151 -1.60 -11.80 -12.61
CA HIS A 151 -0.37 -11.85 -11.83
C HIS A 151 -0.69 -11.57 -10.36
N PRO A 152 -0.41 -12.51 -9.43
CA PRO A 152 -0.74 -12.32 -8.02
C PRO A 152 -0.07 -11.08 -7.42
N ILE A 153 -0.83 -10.29 -6.66
CA ILE A 153 -0.35 -9.11 -5.94
C ILE A 153 -0.26 -9.46 -4.46
N PRO A 154 0.95 -9.66 -3.89
CA PRO A 154 1.09 -9.96 -2.47
C PRO A 154 0.61 -8.79 -1.60
N ILE A 155 -0.12 -9.10 -0.52
CA ILE A 155 -0.56 -8.11 0.47
C ILE A 155 0.34 -8.21 1.70
N TYR A 156 0.97 -7.10 2.08
CA TYR A 156 1.74 -6.95 3.31
C TYR A 156 0.94 -6.09 4.29
N VAL A 157 0.61 -6.65 5.44
CA VAL A 157 -0.20 -5.95 6.45
C VAL A 157 0.73 -5.37 7.50
N SER A 158 0.72 -4.05 7.64
CA SER A 158 1.44 -3.34 8.70
C SER A 158 0.57 -3.29 9.96
N GLY A 159 1.13 -3.78 11.06
CA GLY A 159 0.38 -3.86 12.31
C GLY A 159 1.29 -4.12 13.50
N PHE A 160 1.22 -3.23 14.50
CA PHE A 160 1.90 -3.42 15.77
C PHE A 160 0.98 -4.18 16.75
N GLY A 161 1.55 -5.19 17.41
CA GLY A 161 0.90 -5.96 18.46
C GLY A 161 0.13 -7.20 17.97
N PRO A 162 -0.20 -8.13 18.88
CA PRO A 162 -0.60 -9.50 18.52
C PRO A 162 -1.85 -9.59 17.64
N LYS A 163 -2.85 -8.73 17.87
CA LYS A 163 -4.09 -8.75 17.08
C LYS A 163 -3.89 -8.24 15.65
N ALA A 164 -3.03 -7.24 15.46
CA ALA A 164 -2.73 -6.73 14.13
C ALA A 164 -1.83 -7.70 13.34
N GLN A 165 -0.90 -8.36 14.04
CA GLN A 165 -0.11 -9.45 13.48
C GLN A 165 -0.97 -10.69 13.12
N ALA A 166 -2.02 -10.98 13.89
CA ALA A 166 -2.97 -12.05 13.55
C ALA A 166 -3.70 -11.75 12.23
N LEU A 167 -4.14 -10.49 12.01
CA LEU A 167 -4.71 -10.09 10.71
C LEU A 167 -3.71 -10.23 9.58
N ALA A 168 -2.43 -9.94 9.83
CA ALA A 168 -1.39 -10.17 8.84
C ALA A 168 -1.30 -11.66 8.47
N GLY A 169 -1.33 -12.58 9.44
CA GLY A 169 -1.36 -14.02 9.15
C GLY A 169 -2.61 -14.52 8.43
N GLU A 170 -3.75 -13.86 8.62
CA GLU A 170 -5.03 -14.26 7.98
C GLU A 170 -5.17 -13.73 6.54
N TYR A 171 -4.75 -12.49 6.28
CA TYR A 171 -5.04 -11.78 5.02
C TYR A 171 -3.81 -11.46 4.15
N GLY A 172 -2.59 -11.65 4.65
CA GLY A 172 -1.38 -11.29 3.92
C GLY A 172 -0.09 -11.85 4.51
N MET A 173 1.00 -11.12 4.36
CA MET A 173 2.27 -11.39 5.03
C MET A 173 2.54 -10.33 6.10
N VAL A 174 3.28 -10.72 7.14
CA VAL A 174 3.68 -9.81 8.23
C VAL A 174 4.74 -8.84 7.71
N GLY A 175 4.36 -7.56 7.57
CA GLY A 175 5.29 -6.47 7.34
C GLY A 175 5.69 -5.84 8.68
N ASP A 176 6.77 -6.32 9.29
CA ASP A 176 7.30 -5.72 10.51
C ASP A 176 8.19 -4.52 10.14
N VAL A 177 7.74 -3.31 10.45
CA VAL A 177 8.57 -2.11 10.30
C VAL A 177 9.43 -2.01 11.55
N ASN A 178 10.62 -2.61 11.50
CA ASN A 178 11.58 -2.64 12.61
C ASN A 178 11.78 -1.22 13.20
N PRO A 179 11.71 -1.00 14.53
CA PRO A 179 12.01 0.30 15.15
C PRO A 179 13.42 0.84 14.82
N ALA A 180 14.36 0.04 14.33
CA ALA A 180 15.64 0.54 13.82
C ALA A 180 15.53 1.38 12.53
N SER A 181 14.51 1.14 11.68
CA SER A 181 14.17 2.05 10.57
C SER A 181 13.39 3.28 11.03
N ALA A 182 13.05 3.36 12.32
CA ALA A 182 12.58 4.56 12.98
C ALA A 182 13.67 5.63 13.18
N GLY A 183 14.89 5.46 12.69
CA GLY A 183 15.79 6.62 12.52
C GLY A 183 15.23 7.64 11.52
N PHE A 184 14.73 7.15 10.38
CA PHE A 184 14.12 8.00 9.35
C PHE A 184 12.67 8.34 9.68
N TYR A 185 11.87 7.34 10.12
CA TYR A 185 10.50 7.61 10.59
C TYR A 185 10.49 8.41 11.90
N GLY A 186 11.46 8.27 12.79
CA GLY A 186 11.57 8.98 14.07
C GLY A 186 11.92 10.45 13.90
N ALA A 187 12.67 10.82 12.85
CA ALA A 187 12.83 12.23 12.48
C ALA A 187 11.50 12.85 12.02
N VAL A 188 10.69 12.11 11.26
CA VAL A 188 9.35 12.54 10.82
C VAL A 188 8.32 12.52 11.96
N PHE A 189 8.35 11.53 12.86
CA PHE A 189 7.51 11.45 14.05
C PHE A 189 7.89 12.51 15.09
N ALA A 190 9.17 12.81 15.29
CA ALA A 190 9.65 13.88 16.16
C ALA A 190 9.26 15.26 15.62
N GLN A 191 9.28 15.46 14.30
CA GLN A 191 8.73 16.68 13.70
C GLN A 191 7.22 16.81 13.92
N CYS A 192 6.42 15.75 13.78
CA CYS A 192 4.98 15.84 14.01
C CYS A 192 4.60 16.10 15.49
N HIS A 193 5.39 15.64 16.46
CA HIS A 193 5.17 15.97 17.88
C HIS A 193 5.47 17.42 18.24
N LEU A 194 6.18 18.17 17.40
CA LEU A 194 6.44 19.60 17.60
C LEU A 194 5.31 20.50 17.07
N TRP A 195 4.28 19.93 16.43
CA TRP A 195 3.12 20.64 15.85
C TRP A 195 1.77 20.22 16.47
N CYS A 196 1.79 19.58 17.65
CA CYS A 196 0.61 19.31 18.48
C CYS A 196 0.76 19.99 19.84
#